data_AF-A0A1F6BSZ8-F1
#
_entry.id   AF-A0A1F6BSZ8-F1
#
_cell.length_a   1.000
_cell.length_b   1.000
_cell.length_c   1.000
_cell.angle_alpha   90.00
_cell.angle_beta   90.00
_cell.angle_gamma   90.00
#
_symmetry.space_group_name_H-M   'P 1'
#
loop_
_entity.id
_entity.type
_entity.pdbx_description
1 polymer ?
#
loop_
_entity_poly.entity_id
_entity_poly.type
_entity_poly.pdbx_seq_one_letter_code
_entity_poly.pdbx_strand_id
1 'polypeptide(L)'
;MDGDITAISSADAMGIVESTRTTGAIPGYDLTEFEPKTIFDVMTREGPCVVVIVDPDEAEVAVHGMFEPFGEPTLATFFGASIGGDTRIGWILEGAQLNFEMANGDIVLTPIVLSVLKPREDDDEEADRVIAEARRRLS
;
A
#
# COMPACT_ATOMS: atom_id res chain seq x y z
N MET A 1 35.03 -32.50 -45.38
CA MET A 1 34.03 -32.10 -46.39
C MET A 1 32.76 -31.87 -45.62
N ASP A 2 32.60 -30.62 -45.18
CA ASP A 2 31.72 -29.62 -45.81
C ASP A 2 30.31 -29.82 -45.21
N GLY A 3 29.76 -28.92 -44.40
CA GLY A 3 29.77 -27.47 -44.54
C GLY A 3 28.41 -27.06 -45.09
N ASP A 4 27.46 -26.76 -44.21
CA ASP A 4 26.22 -26.02 -44.52
C ASP A 4 25.75 -25.41 -43.17
N ILE A 5 26.07 -24.15 -42.89
CA ILE A 5 25.39 -22.89 -43.31
C ILE A 5 23.99 -22.76 -42.71
N THR A 6 23.98 -22.07 -41.56
CA THR A 6 23.18 -20.88 -41.26
C THR A 6 21.69 -20.87 -41.65
N ALA A 7 20.83 -20.98 -40.63
CA ALA A 7 19.60 -20.18 -40.56
C ALA A 7 19.58 -19.45 -39.21
N ILE A 8 20.03 -18.19 -39.22
CA ILE A 8 19.64 -17.21 -38.22
C ILE A 8 18.21 -16.80 -38.58
N SER A 9 17.23 -17.28 -37.82
CA SER A 9 15.90 -16.68 -37.83
C SER A 9 15.90 -15.57 -36.80
N SER A 10 16.08 -14.35 -37.30
CA SER A 10 15.96 -13.10 -36.57
C SER A 10 14.55 -12.95 -35.98
N ALA A 11 14.49 -12.37 -34.77
CA ALA A 11 13.37 -11.64 -34.19
C ALA A 11 12.05 -12.43 -34.01
N ASP A 12 11.70 -12.78 -32.78
CA ASP A 12 10.90 -11.88 -31.94
C ASP A 12 10.48 -12.57 -30.64
N ALA A 13 10.38 -11.74 -29.60
CA ALA A 13 9.61 -11.97 -28.39
C ALA A 13 9.92 -13.24 -27.57
N MET A 14 10.83 -13.11 -26.63
CA MET A 14 10.40 -12.92 -25.24
C MET A 14 11.66 -12.76 -24.39
N GLY A 15 11.87 -11.52 -23.95
CA GLY A 15 12.91 -11.20 -22.99
C GLY A 15 12.83 -12.15 -21.81
N ILE A 16 13.98 -12.72 -21.50
CA ILE A 16 14.27 -13.40 -20.26
C ILE A 16 13.85 -12.45 -19.14
N VAL A 17 12.71 -12.70 -18.50
CA VAL A 17 12.49 -12.18 -17.16
C VAL A 17 13.10 -13.22 -16.25
N GLU A 18 14.36 -13.00 -15.90
CA GLU A 18 14.98 -13.65 -14.75
C GLU A 18 14.03 -13.44 -13.57
N SER A 19 13.26 -14.48 -13.21
CA SER A 19 12.64 -14.56 -11.90
C SER A 19 13.77 -14.75 -10.90
N THR A 20 14.43 -13.64 -10.55
CA THR A 20 15.19 -13.55 -9.33
C THR A 20 14.21 -13.79 -8.20
N ARG A 21 14.24 -15.02 -7.70
CA ARG A 21 13.59 -15.44 -6.47
C ARG A 21 14.28 -14.71 -5.33
N THR A 22 13.89 -13.45 -5.09
CA THR A 22 14.40 -12.66 -3.98
C THR A 22 13.95 -13.33 -2.69
N THR A 23 14.91 -13.83 -1.93
CA THR A 23 14.65 -14.40 -0.62
C THR A 23 14.32 -13.25 0.33
N GLY A 24 13.02 -12.99 0.52
CA GLY A 24 12.45 -12.53 1.80
C GLY A 24 12.61 -11.06 2.23
N ALA A 25 12.57 -10.09 1.31
CA ALA A 25 12.14 -8.74 1.71
C ALA A 25 10.61 -8.73 1.67
N ILE A 26 9.96 -8.65 2.83
CA ILE A 26 8.53 -8.32 2.87
C ILE A 26 8.41 -6.92 2.22
N PRO A 27 7.73 -6.76 1.07
CA PRO A 27 7.56 -5.45 0.47
C PRO A 27 6.85 -4.55 1.46
N GLY A 28 7.37 -3.35 1.65
CA GLY A 28 6.82 -2.40 2.58
C GLY A 28 7.37 -1.00 2.39
N TYR A 29 6.66 -0.03 2.93
CA TYR A 29 6.93 1.39 2.77
C TYR A 29 6.90 2.06 4.15
N ASP A 30 7.93 2.85 4.44
CA ASP A 30 7.95 3.75 5.60
C ASP A 30 7.18 5.02 5.23
N LEU A 31 6.01 5.24 5.84
CA LEU A 31 5.15 6.37 5.53
C LEU A 31 5.78 7.73 5.89
N THR A 32 6.78 7.75 6.77
CA THR A 32 7.48 9.00 7.17
C THR A 32 8.38 9.55 6.06
N GLU A 33 8.65 8.78 5.01
CA GLU A 33 9.46 9.19 3.87
C GLU A 33 8.65 9.85 2.74
N PHE A 34 7.34 9.97 2.91
CA PHE A 34 6.43 10.42 1.86
C PHE A 34 5.77 11.76 2.19
N GLU A 35 5.47 12.51 1.13
CA GLU A 35 4.78 13.79 1.24
C GLU A 35 3.28 13.58 1.52
N PRO A 36 2.60 14.60 2.11
CA PRO A 36 1.14 14.63 2.16
C PRO A 36 0.51 14.36 0.79
N LYS A 37 -0.69 13.78 0.81
CA LYS A 37 -1.45 13.32 -0.37
C LYS A 37 -0.90 12.11 -1.11
N THR A 38 0.21 11.53 -0.68
CA THR A 38 0.66 10.24 -1.22
C THR A 38 -0.42 9.16 -0.98
N ILE A 39 -0.79 8.44 -2.04
CA ILE A 39 -1.82 7.40 -2.01
C ILE A 39 -1.20 6.01 -2.05
N PHE A 40 -1.62 5.15 -1.13
CA PHE A 40 -1.30 3.73 -1.08
C PHE A 40 -2.55 2.91 -1.35
N ASP A 41 -2.55 2.20 -2.48
CA ASP A 41 -3.55 1.19 -2.77
C ASP A 41 -3.10 -0.15 -2.15
N VAL A 42 -3.79 -0.56 -1.10
CA VAL A 42 -3.49 -1.73 -0.27
C VAL A 42 -4.55 -2.80 -0.51
N MET A 43 -4.13 -3.99 -0.93
CA MET A 43 -5.01 -5.14 -0.98
C MET A 43 -4.96 -5.88 0.36
N THR A 44 -6.09 -6.02 1.04
CA THR A 44 -6.20 -6.81 2.28
C THR A 44 -7.00 -8.10 2.04
N ARG A 45 -7.06 -8.99 3.04
CA ARG A 45 -7.91 -10.19 2.97
C ARG A 45 -9.41 -9.90 2.89
N GLU A 46 -9.88 -8.75 3.38
CA GLU A 46 -11.32 -8.40 3.32
C GLU A 46 -11.67 -7.53 2.12
N GLY A 47 -10.65 -6.98 1.44
CA GLY A 47 -10.84 -6.22 0.22
C GLY A 47 -9.79 -5.13 0.01
N PRO A 48 -9.92 -4.38 -1.09
CA PRO A 48 -9.08 -3.22 -1.34
C PRO A 48 -9.32 -2.14 -0.29
N CYS A 49 -8.25 -1.41 0.00
CA CYS A 49 -8.19 -0.27 0.88
C CYS A 49 -7.27 0.78 0.27
N VAL A 50 -7.65 2.04 0.37
CA VAL A 50 -6.85 3.20 0.01
C VAL A 50 -6.42 3.87 1.30
N VAL A 51 -5.13 4.14 1.45
CA VAL A 51 -4.57 4.92 2.55
C VAL A 51 -3.92 6.17 1.94
N VAL A 52 -4.36 7.34 2.38
CA VAL A 52 -3.84 8.64 1.92
C VAL A 52 -3.15 9.31 3.09
N ILE A 53 -1.90 9.74 2.91
CA ILE A 53 -1.18 10.53 3.92
C ILE A 53 -1.82 11.91 4.02
N VAL A 54 -2.23 12.30 5.22
CA VAL A 54 -2.75 13.65 5.52
C VAL A 54 -1.65 14.49 6.12
N ASP A 55 -1.02 13.98 7.17
CA ASP A 55 0.10 14.61 7.86
C ASP A 55 1.10 13.52 8.29
N PRO A 56 2.29 13.44 7.69
CA PRO A 56 3.28 12.43 8.03
C PRO A 56 3.92 12.66 9.42
N ASP A 57 3.97 13.91 9.91
CA ASP A 57 4.56 14.23 11.22
C ASP A 57 3.65 13.77 12.37
N GLU A 58 2.33 13.85 12.16
CA GLU A 58 1.32 13.36 13.11
C GLU A 58 0.87 11.91 12.84
N ALA A 59 1.42 11.29 11.78
CA ALA A 59 0.95 10.02 11.21
C ALA A 59 -0.57 10.02 10.93
N GLU A 60 -1.14 11.18 10.62
CA GLU A 60 -2.55 11.31 10.25
C GLU A 60 -2.75 10.78 8.83
N VAL A 61 -3.74 9.92 8.67
CA VAL A 61 -4.09 9.31 7.39
C VAL A 61 -5.60 9.32 7.17
N ALA A 62 -6.01 9.39 5.91
CA ALA A 62 -7.37 9.11 5.49
C ALA A 62 -7.45 7.71 4.88
N VAL A 63 -8.33 6.87 5.39
CA VAL A 63 -8.46 5.46 5.00
C VAL A 63 -9.84 5.22 4.42
N HIS A 64 -9.90 4.53 3.28
CA HIS A 64 -11.14 4.09 2.64
C HIS A 64 -10.99 2.65 2.14
N GLY A 65 -11.73 1.73 2.73
CA GLY A 65 -11.74 0.31 2.37
C GLY A 65 -13.14 -0.20 2.09
N MET A 66 -13.21 -1.47 1.64
CA MET A 66 -14.48 -2.15 1.36
C MET A 66 -15.05 -2.90 2.59
N PHE A 67 -14.50 -2.66 3.78
CA PHE A 67 -14.82 -3.37 5.02
C PHE A 67 -14.98 -2.38 6.17
N GLU A 68 -15.83 -2.71 7.16
CA GLU A 68 -15.97 -1.89 8.36
C GLU A 68 -14.69 -1.94 9.22
N PRO A 69 -14.27 -0.82 9.84
CA PRO A 69 -14.95 0.47 9.87
C PRO A 69 -14.63 1.41 8.69
N PHE A 70 -13.77 1.01 7.76
CA PHE A 70 -13.30 1.85 6.66
C PHE A 70 -14.19 1.84 5.42
N GLY A 71 -15.40 1.27 5.49
CA GLY A 71 -16.39 1.20 4.39
C GLY A 71 -16.69 2.56 3.74
N GLU A 72 -16.42 3.65 4.46
CA GLU A 72 -16.45 5.02 3.99
C GLU A 72 -15.13 5.72 4.40
N PRO A 73 -14.67 6.75 3.65
CA PRO A 73 -13.46 7.49 3.99
C PRO A 73 -13.46 8.00 5.43
N THR A 74 -12.41 7.69 6.19
CA THR A 74 -12.32 8.02 7.62
C THR A 74 -10.90 8.47 7.98
N LEU A 75 -10.79 9.47 8.86
CA LEU A 75 -9.50 9.91 9.41
C LEU A 75 -9.10 9.01 10.58
N ALA A 76 -7.81 8.68 10.64
CA ALA A 76 -7.21 7.91 11.70
C ALA A 76 -5.74 8.29 11.89
N THR A 77 -5.19 7.96 13.04
CA THR A 77 -3.73 8.00 13.28
C THR A 77 -3.15 6.63 12.95
N PHE A 78 -2.15 6.59 12.07
CA PHE A 78 -1.45 5.38 11.70
C PHE A 78 -0.30 5.07 12.67
N PHE A 79 -0.25 3.85 13.18
CA PHE A 79 0.84 3.43 14.05
C PHE A 79 1.90 2.64 13.32
N GLY A 80 1.51 1.71 12.46
CA GLY A 80 2.45 0.76 11.87
C GLY A 80 1.80 -0.55 11.48
N ALA A 81 2.64 -1.52 11.11
CA ALA A 81 2.20 -2.85 10.71
C ALA A 81 2.75 -3.94 11.63
N SER A 82 1.95 -4.98 11.89
CA SER A 82 2.29 -6.08 12.79
C SER A 82 2.25 -7.45 12.11
N ILE A 83 3.30 -8.27 12.29
CA ILE A 83 3.39 -9.65 11.78
C ILE A 83 3.98 -10.57 12.87
N GLY A 84 3.24 -11.61 13.26
CA GLY A 84 3.74 -12.61 14.20
C GLY A 84 4.16 -12.07 15.58
N GLY A 85 3.60 -10.94 16.02
CA GLY A 85 3.93 -10.28 17.29
C GLY A 85 5.06 -9.24 17.22
N ASP A 86 5.68 -9.06 16.05
CA ASP A 86 6.57 -7.93 15.77
C ASP A 86 5.78 -6.77 15.17
N THR A 87 6.09 -5.54 15.56
CA THR A 87 5.42 -4.32 15.08
C THR A 87 6.46 -3.35 14.54
N ARG A 88 6.27 -2.92 13.30
CA ARG A 88 7.09 -1.87 12.67
C ARG A 88 6.29 -0.58 12.59
N ILE A 89 6.70 0.40 13.39
CA ILE A 89 6.06 1.70 13.51
C ILE A 89 6.27 2.50 12.22
N GLY A 90 5.22 3.15 11.72
CA GLY A 90 5.26 3.98 10.51
C GLY A 90 5.29 3.18 9.19
N TRP A 91 5.32 1.85 9.24
CA TRP A 91 5.47 1.03 8.03
C TRP A 91 4.17 0.36 7.61
N ILE A 92 3.89 0.36 6.30
CA ILE A 92 2.94 -0.57 5.66
C ILE A 92 3.75 -1.78 5.16
N LEU A 93 3.30 -3.01 5.46
CA LEU A 93 4.00 -4.24 5.11
C LEU A 93 3.05 -5.28 4.53
N GLU A 94 3.47 -5.99 3.47
CA GLU A 94 2.75 -7.19 3.02
C GLU A 94 2.80 -8.31 4.08
N GLY A 95 1.72 -9.08 4.22
CA GLY A 95 1.59 -10.14 5.22
C GLY A 95 1.36 -9.65 6.66
N ALA A 96 1.30 -8.33 6.90
CA ALA A 96 1.06 -7.75 8.21
C ALA A 96 -0.36 -7.21 8.36
N GLN A 97 -0.79 -7.01 9.61
CA GLN A 97 -1.99 -6.21 9.93
C GLN A 97 -1.59 -4.75 10.06
N LEU A 98 -2.40 -3.83 9.55
CA LEU A 98 -2.18 -2.40 9.75
C LEU A 98 -2.91 -1.94 11.01
N ASN A 99 -2.24 -1.11 11.80
CA ASN A 99 -2.75 -0.61 13.08
C ASN A 99 -3.10 0.87 12.95
N PHE A 100 -4.36 1.19 13.23
CA PHE A 100 -4.88 2.56 13.24
C PHE A 100 -5.54 2.87 14.58
N GLU A 101 -5.44 4.11 15.04
CA GLU A 101 -6.29 4.64 16.12
C GLU A 101 -7.31 5.60 15.53
N MET A 102 -8.57 5.34 15.83
CA MET A 102 -9.69 6.17 15.40
C MET A 102 -9.86 7.35 16.35
N ALA A 103 -10.56 8.41 15.92
CA ALA A 103 -10.78 9.61 16.75
C ALA A 103 -11.49 9.34 18.10
N ASN A 104 -12.18 8.20 18.24
CA ASN A 104 -12.83 7.78 19.48
C ASN A 104 -11.89 6.99 20.43
N GLY A 105 -10.63 6.79 20.06
CA GLY A 105 -9.62 6.03 20.79
C GLY A 105 -9.64 4.52 20.53
N ASP A 106 -10.51 4.02 19.66
CA ASP A 106 -10.52 2.61 19.29
C ASP A 106 -9.33 2.28 18.38
N ILE A 107 -8.64 1.17 18.69
CA ILE A 107 -7.60 0.63 17.82
C ILE A 107 -8.24 -0.33 16.83
N VAL A 108 -8.10 0.00 15.54
CA VAL A 108 -8.58 -0.82 14.43
C VAL A 108 -7.39 -1.55 13.81
N LEU A 109 -7.51 -2.87 13.79
CA LEU A 109 -6.59 -3.75 13.10
C LEU A 109 -7.20 -4.12 11.76
N THR A 110 -6.56 -3.73 10.66
CA THR A 110 -7.01 -4.24 9.37
C THR A 110 -6.73 -5.74 9.25
N PRO A 111 -7.44 -6.40 8.34
CA PRO A 111 -7.08 -7.73 7.88
C PRO A 111 -5.69 -7.71 7.26
N ILE A 112 -5.06 -8.89 7.23
CA ILE A 112 -3.72 -9.09 6.68
C ILE A 112 -3.62 -8.49 5.27
N VAL A 113 -2.63 -7.63 5.08
CA VAL A 113 -2.25 -7.07 3.79
C VAL A 113 -1.74 -8.20 2.89
N LEU A 114 -2.33 -8.35 1.73
CA LEU A 114 -1.94 -9.30 0.70
C LEU A 114 -0.95 -8.70 -0.29
N SER A 115 -1.12 -7.41 -0.62
CA SER A 115 -0.17 -6.68 -1.46
C SER A 115 -0.30 -5.17 -1.26
N VAL A 116 0.80 -4.45 -1.50
CA VAL A 116 0.81 -2.99 -1.57
C VAL A 116 1.27 -2.57 -2.96
N LEU A 117 0.42 -1.84 -3.68
CA LEU A 117 0.81 -1.30 -4.99
C LEU A 117 1.83 -0.18 -4.85
N LYS A 118 2.45 0.21 -5.97
CA LYS A 118 3.35 1.35 -5.99
C LYS A 118 2.59 2.61 -5.53
N PRO A 119 3.15 3.43 -4.63
CA PRO A 119 2.53 4.68 -4.21
C PRO A 119 2.26 5.61 -5.40
N ARG A 120 1.13 6.31 -5.35
CA ARG A 120 0.74 7.32 -6.35
C ARG A 120 0.90 8.71 -5.74
N GLU A 121 1.78 9.51 -6.31
CA GLU A 121 2.09 10.88 -5.86
C GLU A 121 1.47 11.96 -6.77
N ASP A 122 1.03 11.60 -7.98
CA ASP A 122 0.53 12.55 -8.99
C ASP A 122 -1.02 12.61 -9.06
N ASP A 123 -1.73 12.11 -8.05
CA ASP A 123 -3.20 11.99 -8.04
C ASP A 123 -3.88 12.83 -6.94
N ASP A 124 -3.55 14.12 -6.94
CA ASP A 124 -4.02 15.10 -5.95
C ASP A 124 -5.55 15.20 -5.88
N GLU A 125 -6.25 15.05 -7.01
CA GLU A 125 -7.72 15.14 -7.06
C GLU A 125 -8.36 13.99 -6.26
N GLU A 126 -7.85 12.76 -6.41
CA GLU A 126 -8.34 11.63 -5.62
C GLU A 126 -7.99 11.78 -4.14
N ALA A 127 -6.75 12.18 -3.83
CA ALA A 127 -6.31 12.41 -2.46
C ALA A 127 -7.20 13.45 -1.75
N ASP A 128 -7.40 14.61 -2.37
CA ASP A 128 -8.24 15.68 -1.83
C ASP A 128 -9.68 15.24 -1.63
N ARG A 129 -10.23 14.43 -2.56
CA ARG A 129 -11.58 13.86 -2.43
C ARG A 129 -11.69 12.97 -1.19
N VAL A 130 -10.76 12.04 -1.00
CA VAL A 130 -10.77 11.09 0.13
C VAL A 130 -10.62 11.84 1.45
N ILE A 131 -9.68 12.79 1.53
CA ILE A 131 -9.44 13.61 2.72
C ILE A 131 -10.66 14.47 3.06
N ALA A 132 -11.27 15.13 2.05
CA ALA A 132 -12.44 15.98 2.26
C ALA A 132 -13.67 15.19 2.70
N GLU A 133 -13.88 13.97 2.20
CA GLU A 133 -14.94 13.08 2.68
C GLU A 133 -14.67 12.65 4.13
N ALA A 134 -13.45 12.25 4.45
CA ALA A 134 -13.06 11.81 5.79
C ALA A 134 -13.24 12.92 6.84
N ARG A 135 -12.83 14.16 6.53
CA ARG A 135 -12.99 15.33 7.41
C ARG A 135 -14.46 15.70 7.65
N ARG A 136 -15.32 15.58 6.64
CA ARG A 136 -16.76 15.90 6.76
C ARG A 136 -17.49 15.01 7.76
N ARG A 137 -16.96 13.83 8.08
CA ARG A 137 -17.59 12.91 9.04
C ARG A 137 -17.26 13.21 10.49
N LEU A 138 -16.21 13.99 10.75
CA LEU A 138 -15.83 14.42 12.10
C LEU A 138 -16.60 15.66 12.58
N SER A 139 -17.21 16.41 11.66
CA SER A 139 -17.98 17.64 11.93
C SER A 139 -19.47 17.36 12.15
#